data_AF-A0A948VUE4-F1
#
_entry.id   AF-A0A948VUE4-F1
#
_cell.length_a   1.000
_cell.length_b   1.000
_cell.length_c   1.000
_cell.angle_alpha   90.00
_cell.angle_beta   90.00
_cell.angle_gamma   90.00
#
_symmetry.space_group_name_H-M   'P 1'
#
loop_
_entity.id
_entity.type
_entity.pdbx_description
1 polymer ?
#
loop_
_entity_poly.entity_id
_entity_poly.type
_entity_poly.pdbx_seq_one_letter_code
_entity_poly.pdbx_strand_id
1 'polypeptide(L)'
;MSATLTTFLGMFMKLGVVALIVNEVRGVVLALPVLYAMYQSGGSLMAIWLGLCSLAGIALSVVVPIFAAKKLERFAHARLAVEAAR
;
A
#
# COMPACT_ATOMS: atom_id res chain seq x y z
N MET A 1 31.90 10.36 6.99
CA MET A 1 30.65 10.95 6.48
C MET A 1 29.78 10.00 5.66
N SER A 2 30.35 9.08 4.87
CA SER A 2 29.56 8.11 4.09
C SER A 2 28.75 7.13 4.98
N ALA A 3 29.39 6.50 5.97
CA ALA A 3 28.72 5.50 6.84
C ALA A 3 27.51 6.05 7.60
N THR A 4 27.62 7.25 8.18
CA THR A 4 26.52 7.90 8.90
C THR A 4 25.34 8.19 7.97
N LEU A 5 25.61 8.66 6.75
CA LEU A 5 24.60 8.92 5.73
C LEU A 5 23.89 7.63 5.29
N THR A 6 24.63 6.54 5.11
CA THR A 6 24.07 5.22 4.77
C THR A 6 23.18 4.68 5.88
N THR A 7 23.58 4.84 7.15
CA THR A 7 22.76 4.44 8.31
C THR A 7 21.47 5.24 8.39
N PHE A 8 21.52 6.57 8.22
CA PHE A 8 20.34 7.43 8.22
C PHE A 8 19.38 7.11 7.07
N LEU A 9 19.88 6.92 5.86
CA LEU A 9 19.08 6.51 4.70
C LEU A 9 18.42 5.15 4.92
N GLY A 10 19.16 4.17 5.44
CA GLY A 10 18.61 2.85 5.77
C GLY A 10 17.50 2.92 6.82
N MET A 11 17.63 3.81 7.81
CA MET A 11 16.61 4.03 8.84
C MET A 11 15.36 4.72 8.27
N PHE A 12 15.54 5.75 7.44
CA PHE A 12 14.45 6.46 6.76
C PHE A 12 13.66 5.55 5.82
N MET A 13 14.35 4.69 5.07
CA MET A 13 13.73 3.69 4.21
C MET A 13 12.84 2.74 5.02
N LYS A 14 13.34 2.22 6.15
CA LYS A 14 12.57 1.33 7.04
C LYS A 14 11.37 2.04 7.65
N LEU A 15 11.54 3.27 8.12
CA LEU A 15 10.46 4.09 8.67
C LEU A 15 9.41 4.42 7.59
N GLY A 16 9.84 4.69 6.36
CA GLY A 16 8.95 4.92 5.22
C GLY A 16 8.10 3.69 4.89
N VAL A 17 8.69 2.49 4.93
CA VAL A 17 7.95 1.23 4.76
C VAL A 17 6.94 1.02 5.89
N VAL A 18 7.33 1.25 7.14
CA VAL A 18 6.41 1.14 8.30
C VAL A 18 5.26 2.15 8.19
N ALA A 19 5.56 3.40 7.85
CA ALA A 19 4.56 4.45 7.67
C ALA A 19 3.58 4.10 6.54
N LEU A 20 4.06 3.52 5.45
CA LEU A 20 3.23 3.06 4.34
C LEU A 20 2.28 1.95 4.79
N ILE A 21 2.78 0.95 5.54
CA ILE A 21 1.96 -0.13 6.09
C ILE A 21 0.88 0.42 7.03
N VAL A 22 1.23 1.32 7.96
CA VAL A 22 0.26 1.91 8.90
C VAL A 22 -0.81 2.71 8.16
N ASN A 23 -0.46 3.39 7.07
CA ASN A 23 -1.41 4.12 6.25
C ASN A 23 -2.40 3.19 5.51
N GLU A 24 -1.94 2.02 5.04
CA GLU A 24 -2.83 1.02 4.45
C GLU A 24 -3.75 0.37 5.51
N VAL A 25 -3.25 0.09 6.72
CA VAL A 25 -4.06 -0.42 7.84
C VAL A 25 -5.17 0.56 8.21
N ARG A 26 -4.90 1.86 8.22
CA ARG A 26 -5.93 2.89 8.39
C ARG A 26 -7.01 2.79 7.30
N GLY A 27 -6.63 2.55 6.05
CA GLY A 27 -7.56 2.34 4.93
C GLY A 27 -8.50 1.16 5.16
N VAL A 28 -7.98 0.04 5.67
CA VAL A 28 -8.78 -1.15 6.01
C VAL A 28 -9.70 -0.88 7.20
N VAL A 29 -9.25 -0.17 8.23
CA VAL A 29 -10.10 0.20 9.38
C VAL A 29 -11.24 1.12 8.95
N LEU A 30 -10.99 2.05 8.03
CA LEU A 30 -12.01 2.92 7.46
C LEU A 30 -13.03 2.19 6.57
N ALA A 31 -12.80 0.92 6.23
CA ALA A 31 -13.76 0.06 5.55
C ALA A 31 -14.85 -0.49 6.48
N LEU A 32 -14.57 -0.62 7.79
CA LEU A 32 -15.49 -1.20 8.77
C LEU A 32 -16.85 -0.48 8.84
N PRO A 33 -16.94 0.87 8.83
CA PRO A 33 -18.21 1.57 8.81
C PRO A 33 -19.03 1.30 7.55
N VAL A 34 -18.36 1.08 6.40
CA VAL A 34 -19.04 0.76 5.14
C VAL A 34 -19.66 -0.63 5.21
N LEU A 35 -18.90 -1.62 5.71
CA LEU A 35 -19.40 -2.97 5.98
C LEU A 35 -20.59 -2.97 6.95
N TYR A 36 -20.51 -2.15 8.00
CA TYR A 36 -21.59 -2.01 8.98
C TYR A 36 -22.85 -1.34 8.38
N ALA A 37 -22.67 -0.30 7.56
CA ALA A 37 -23.76 0.35 6.85
C ALA A 37 -24.45 -0.60 5.86
N MET A 38 -23.70 -1.46 5.17
CA MET A 38 -24.30 -2.52 4.34
C MET A 38 -25.13 -3.49 5.17
N TYR A 39 -24.62 -3.94 6.31
CA TYR A 39 -25.33 -4.85 7.20
C TYR A 39 -26.66 -4.26 7.69
N GLN A 40 -26.65 -2.97 8.07
CA GLN A 40 -27.85 -2.23 8.48
C GLN A 40 -28.86 -1.99 7.35
N SER A 41 -28.42 -1.92 6.09
CA SER A 41 -29.28 -1.62 4.94
C SER A 41 -30.24 -2.76 4.51
N GLY A 42 -30.29 -3.88 5.24
CA GLY A 42 -31.32 -4.91 5.07
C GLY A 42 -31.20 -5.78 3.82
N GLY A 43 -30.01 -5.83 3.18
CA GLY A 43 -29.75 -6.78 2.09
C GLY A 43 -30.30 -6.37 0.71
N SER A 44 -30.56 -5.08 0.48
CA SER A 44 -30.86 -4.62 -0.88
C SER A 44 -29.70 -4.95 -1.83
N LEU A 45 -30.01 -5.44 -3.04
CA LEU A 45 -29.02 -5.75 -4.08
C LEU A 45 -28.06 -4.57 -4.34
N MET A 46 -28.58 -3.35 -4.24
CA MET A 46 -27.81 -2.12 -4.37
C MET A 46 -26.77 -1.95 -3.26
N ALA A 47 -27.10 -2.28 -2.01
CA ALA A 47 -26.17 -2.17 -0.90
C ALA A 47 -25.06 -3.25 -0.95
N ILE A 48 -25.40 -4.47 -1.36
CA ILE A 48 -24.41 -5.53 -1.61
C ILE A 48 -23.46 -5.11 -2.73
N TRP A 49 -23.99 -4.54 -3.82
CA TRP A 49 -23.20 -4.07 -4.94
C TRP A 49 -22.27 -2.91 -4.58
N LEU A 50 -22.80 -1.86 -3.92
CA LEU A 50 -22.00 -0.72 -3.45
C LEU A 50 -20.93 -1.14 -2.45
N GLY A 51 -21.27 -2.09 -1.60
CA GLY A 51 -20.34 -2.73 -0.68
C GLY A 51 -19.18 -3.44 -1.36
N LEU A 52 -19.48 -4.23 -2.37
CA LEU A 52 -18.49 -4.97 -3.14
C LEU A 52 -17.59 -4.03 -3.93
N CYS A 53 -18.15 -2.97 -4.53
CA CYS A 53 -17.36 -1.91 -5.17
C CYS A 53 -16.47 -1.15 -4.18
N SER A 54 -16.95 -0.88 -2.97
CA SER A 54 -16.17 -0.21 -1.92
C SER A 54 -15.04 -1.10 -1.40
N LEU A 55 -15.33 -2.37 -1.07
CA LEU A 55 -14.34 -3.37 -0.67
C LEU A 55 -13.29 -3.59 -1.75
N ALA A 56 -13.70 -3.66 -3.02
CA ALA A 56 -12.78 -3.78 -4.15
C ALA A 56 -11.89 -2.53 -4.29
N GLY A 57 -12.44 -1.33 -4.07
CA GLY A 57 -11.67 -0.08 -4.06
C GLY A 57 -10.61 -0.04 -2.96
N ILE A 58 -10.94 -0.53 -1.77
CA ILE A 58 -10.01 -0.65 -0.63
C ILE A 58 -8.98 -1.76 -0.90
N ALA A 59 -9.40 -2.91 -1.40
CA ALA A 59 -8.47 -3.98 -1.79
C ALA A 59 -7.48 -3.51 -2.86
N LEU A 60 -7.94 -2.74 -3.85
CA LEU A 60 -7.09 -2.12 -4.86
C LEU A 60 -6.15 -1.07 -4.26
N SER A 61 -6.58 -0.29 -3.26
CA SER A 61 -5.68 0.67 -2.59
C SER A 61 -4.50 -0.02 -1.92
N VAL A 62 -4.66 -1.26 -1.43
CA VAL A 62 -3.57 -2.03 -0.79
C VAL A 62 -2.73 -2.81 -1.82
N VAL A 63 -3.37 -3.40 -2.83
CA VAL A 63 -2.68 -4.25 -3.83
C VAL A 63 -1.84 -3.40 -4.80
N VAL A 64 -2.33 -2.25 -5.23
CA VAL A 64 -1.65 -1.40 -6.23
C VAL A 64 -0.28 -0.89 -5.73
N PRO A 65 -0.13 -0.35 -4.50
CA PRO A 65 1.16 0.07 -3.96
C PRO A 65 2.17 -1.07 -3.85
N ILE A 66 1.74 -2.28 -3.48
CA ILE A 66 2.62 -3.46 -3.41
C ILE A 66 3.18 -3.79 -4.80
N PHE A 67 2.34 -3.79 -5.82
CA PHE A 67 2.78 -3.99 -7.20
C PHE A 67 3.69 -2.87 -7.70
N ALA A 68 3.37 -1.62 -7.36
CA ALA A 68 4.19 -0.46 -7.69
C ALA A 68 5.58 -0.54 -7.03
N ALA A 69 5.64 -0.90 -5.74
CA ALA A 69 6.88 -1.09 -4.99
C ALA A 69 7.76 -2.18 -5.62
N LYS A 70 7.17 -3.34 -5.95
CA LYS A 70 7.89 -4.43 -6.65
C LYS A 70 8.44 -4.02 -8.01
N LYS A 71 7.69 -3.19 -8.76
CA LYS A 71 8.14 -2.68 -10.06
C LYS A 71 9.29 -1.67 -9.89
N LEU A 72 9.21 -0.81 -8.88
CA LEU A 72 10.25 0.16 -8.57
C LEU A 72 11.53 -0.51 -8.09
N GLU A 73 11.43 -1.55 -7.26
CA GLU A 73 12.56 -2.36 -6.80
C GLU A 73 13.30 -2.99 -8.00
N ARG A 74 12.57 -3.63 -8.92
CA ARG A 74 13.16 -4.18 -10.15
C ARG A 74 13.85 -3.11 -11.01
N PHE A 75 13.23 -1.94 -11.14
CA PHE A 75 13.79 -0.84 -11.90
C PHE A 75 15.08 -0.30 -11.24
N ALA A 76 15.09 -0.16 -9.93
CA ALA A 76 16.27 0.27 -9.17
C ALA A 76 17.42 -0.74 -9.31
N HIS A 77 17.16 -2.04 -9.18
CA HIS A 77 18.18 -3.07 -9.39
C HIS A 77 18.73 -3.07 -10.82
N ALA A 78 17.88 -2.90 -11.83
CA ALA A 78 18.32 -2.83 -13.22
C ALA A 78 19.24 -1.62 -13.46
N ARG A 79 18.93 -0.46 -12.87
CA ARG A 79 19.77 0.75 -12.96
C ARG A 79 21.11 0.58 -12.23
N LEU A 80 21.09 0.04 -11.02
CA LEU A 80 22.32 -0.22 -10.25
C LEU A 80 23.23 -1.23 -10.94
N ALA A 81 22.67 -2.25 -11.61
CA ALA A 81 23.46 -3.22 -12.37
C ALA A 81 24.14 -2.60 -13.61
N VAL A 82 23.48 -1.65 -14.28
CA VAL A 82 24.06 -0.90 -15.41
C VAL A 82 25.19 0.02 -14.95
N GLU A 83 25.04 0.64 -13.78
CA GLU A 83 26.04 1.56 -13.23
C GLU A 83 27.27 0.83 -12.67
N ALA A 84 27.10 -0.40 -12.17
CA ALA A 84 28.21 -1.26 -11.75
C ALA A 84 28.97 -1.92 -12.92
N ALA A 85 28.37 -1.98 -14.11
CA ALA A 85 29.00 -2.52 -15.32
C ALA A 85 29.77 -1.46 -16.14
N ARG A 86 29.80 -0.21 -15.66
CA ARG A 86 30.44 0.95 -16.30
C ARG A 86 31.70 1.33 -15.54
#